data_AF-W9W764-F1
#
_entry.id   AF-W9W764-F1
#
_cell.length_a   1.000
_cell.length_b   1.000
_cell.length_c   1.000
_cell.angle_alpha   90.00
_cell.angle_beta   90.00
_cell.angle_gamma   90.00
#
_symmetry.space_group_name_H-M   'P 1'
#
loop_
_entity.id
_entity.type
_entity.pdbx_description
1 polymer ?
#
loop_
_entity_poly.entity_id
_entity_poly.type
_entity_poly.pdbx_seq_one_letter_code
_entity_poly.pdbx_strand_id
1 'polypeptide(L)'
;MDPDVRERCGYTDQVNINVKERGDEAKTSDYCNLLYLYITNTASNGKASKDVDLVYTCPGTPEPIDPEGYGYRDIKFILNAPATDAFPRDQTRTPATLHLLNLHDGADFTVPVEVGYHISSNSEMIWQYIYCP
;
A
#
# COMPACT_ATOMS: atom_id res chain seq x y z
N MET A 1 3.54 -15.82 16.08
CA MET A 1 4.08 -14.47 16.30
C MET A 1 3.43 -13.63 15.24
N ASP A 2 2.44 -12.82 15.63
CA ASP A 2 1.78 -11.89 14.72
C ASP A 2 2.80 -10.84 14.28
N PRO A 3 3.03 -10.61 12.98
CA PRO A 3 3.55 -9.33 12.54
C PRO A 3 2.49 -8.28 12.86
N ASP A 4 2.67 -7.60 14.00
CA ASP A 4 1.92 -6.40 14.34
C ASP A 4 2.13 -5.37 13.24
N VAL A 5 1.22 -5.27 12.27
CA VAL A 5 1.15 -4.10 11.40
C VAL A 5 0.90 -2.91 12.31
N ARG A 6 1.76 -1.89 12.20
CA ARG A 6 1.68 -0.66 12.98
C ARG A 6 1.39 0.44 12.02
N GLU A 7 0.10 0.68 11.82
CA GLU A 7 -0.43 1.81 11.05
C GLU A 7 -0.11 3.17 11.70
N ARG A 8 1.16 3.54 11.72
CA ARG A 8 1.64 4.79 12.31
C ARG A 8 2.67 5.42 11.40
N CYS A 9 2.55 6.72 11.21
CA CYS A 9 3.54 7.51 10.49
C CYS A 9 4.97 7.20 10.97
N GLY A 10 5.89 7.04 10.01
CA GLY A 10 7.29 6.73 10.25
C GLY A 10 7.59 5.24 10.45
N TYR A 11 6.63 4.35 10.22
CA TYR A 11 6.84 2.90 10.27
C TYR A 11 6.80 2.28 8.89
N THR A 12 7.59 1.21 8.75
CA THR A 12 7.55 0.28 7.63
C THR A 12 7.12 -1.08 8.16
N ASP A 13 6.15 -1.69 7.49
CA ASP A 13 5.71 -3.07 7.75
C ASP A 13 5.96 -3.97 6.54
N GLN A 14 6.36 -5.21 6.78
CA GLN A 14 6.48 -6.23 5.74
C GLN A 14 5.18 -7.01 5.64
N VAL A 15 4.43 -6.77 4.56
CA VAL A 15 3.05 -7.28 4.44
C VAL A 15 2.84 -8.01 3.12
N ASN A 16 1.92 -8.97 3.15
CA ASN A 16 1.30 -9.49 1.94
C ASN A 16 0.00 -8.72 1.73
N ILE A 17 -0.10 -8.01 0.60
CA ILE A 17 -1.25 -7.19 0.24
C ILE A 17 -2.07 -7.91 -0.82
N ASN A 18 -3.36 -8.02 -0.57
CA ASN A 18 -4.34 -8.51 -1.53
C ASN A 18 -5.52 -7.53 -1.64
N VAL A 19 -6.11 -7.45 -2.84
CA VAL A 19 -7.28 -6.58 -3.09
C VAL A 19 -8.56 -7.41 -2.97
N LYS A 20 -9.45 -7.02 -2.05
CA LYS A 20 -10.75 -7.69 -1.89
C LYS A 20 -11.77 -7.23 -2.93
N GLU A 21 -11.86 -5.93 -3.18
CA GLU A 21 -12.80 -5.33 -4.12
C GLU A 21 -12.09 -4.27 -5.00
N ARG A 22 -12.28 -4.35 -6.33
CA ARG A 22 -11.66 -3.44 -7.31
C ARG A 22 -12.41 -2.11 -7.46
N GLY A 23 -13.72 -2.10 -7.25
CA GLY A 23 -14.59 -1.02 -7.71
C GLY A 23 -14.87 -1.09 -9.22
N ASP A 24 -15.45 -0.01 -9.77
CA ASP A 24 -15.86 0.10 -11.18
C ASP A 24 -14.69 0.59 -12.06
N GLU A 25 -14.12 -0.31 -12.88
CA GLU A 25 -12.98 -0.04 -13.77
C GLU A 25 -13.20 1.16 -14.70
N ALA A 26 -14.43 1.38 -15.17
CA ALA A 26 -14.74 2.46 -16.11
C ALA A 26 -14.74 3.84 -15.43
N LYS A 27 -14.68 3.88 -14.10
CA LYS A 27 -14.69 5.10 -13.27
C LYS A 27 -13.38 5.33 -12.53
N THR A 28 -12.38 4.47 -12.73
CA THR A 28 -11.06 4.58 -12.11
C THR A 28 -10.02 5.06 -13.11
N SER A 29 -9.06 5.86 -12.67
CA SER A 29 -7.96 6.34 -13.52
C SER A 29 -7.06 5.19 -14.02
N ASP A 30 -6.38 5.43 -15.14
CA ASP A 30 -5.46 4.44 -15.75
C ASP A 30 -4.36 3.98 -14.78
N TYR A 31 -3.82 4.90 -13.97
CA TYR A 31 -2.84 4.55 -12.93
C TYR A 31 -3.41 3.66 -11.84
N CYS A 32 -4.69 3.81 -11.49
CA CYS A 32 -5.36 2.92 -10.55
C CYS A 32 -5.54 1.52 -11.13
N ASN A 33 -5.90 1.44 -12.42
CA ASN A 33 -5.98 0.17 -13.13
C ASN A 33 -4.61 -0.51 -13.20
N LEU A 34 -3.54 0.24 -13.45
CA LEU A 34 -2.17 -0.27 -13.38
C LEU A 34 -1.78 -0.75 -11.98
N LEU A 35 -2.14 -0.02 -10.93
CA LEU A 35 -1.91 -0.44 -9.55
C LEU A 35 -2.65 -1.75 -9.21
N TYR A 36 -3.95 -1.83 -9.56
CA TYR A 36 -4.74 -3.03 -9.36
C TYR A 36 -4.12 -4.22 -10.09
N LEU A 37 -3.80 -4.06 -11.38
CA LEU A 37 -3.12 -5.08 -12.16
C LEU A 37 -1.77 -5.45 -11.52
N TYR A 38 -0.98 -4.47 -11.08
CA TYR A 38 0.32 -4.74 -10.47
C TYR A 38 0.22 -5.61 -9.21
N ILE A 39 -0.76 -5.34 -8.34
CA ILE A 39 -1.01 -6.15 -7.13
C ILE A 39 -1.51 -7.55 -7.49
N THR A 40 -2.36 -7.66 -8.52
CA THR A 40 -3.09 -8.90 -8.85
C THR A 40 -2.35 -9.82 -9.84
N ASN A 41 -1.43 -9.30 -10.64
CA ASN A 41 -0.78 -10.00 -11.78
C ASN A 41 0.34 -10.98 -11.37
N THR A 42 0.47 -11.34 -10.09
CA THR A 42 1.72 -11.97 -9.58
C THR A 42 1.57 -13.16 -8.66
N ALA A 43 0.51 -13.96 -8.77
CA ALA A 43 0.56 -15.27 -8.12
C ALA A 43 0.23 -16.44 -9.04
N SER A 44 1.24 -17.30 -9.16
CA SER A 44 1.19 -18.64 -9.76
C SER A 44 0.18 -19.59 -9.07
N ASN A 45 -0.38 -19.19 -7.92
CA ASN A 45 -1.36 -19.93 -7.14
C ASN A 45 -2.82 -19.45 -7.34
N GLY A 46 -3.05 -18.49 -8.25
CA GLY A 46 -4.38 -17.94 -8.53
C GLY A 46 -4.91 -16.95 -7.49
N LYS A 47 -4.11 -16.55 -6.48
CA LYS A 47 -4.49 -15.52 -5.50
C LYS A 47 -3.89 -14.17 -5.87
N ALA A 48 -4.71 -13.14 -6.01
CA ALA A 48 -4.25 -11.79 -6.30
C ALA A 48 -3.58 -11.12 -5.07
N SER A 49 -2.31 -11.45 -4.80
CA SER A 49 -1.54 -10.81 -3.71
C SER A 49 -0.09 -10.48 -4.07
N LYS A 50 0.50 -9.55 -3.30
CA LYS A 50 1.86 -9.04 -3.48
C LYS A 50 2.56 -8.84 -2.14
N ASP A 51 3.78 -9.34 -2.03
CA ASP A 51 4.68 -9.05 -0.91
C ASP A 51 5.35 -7.68 -1.11
N VAL A 52 5.12 -6.76 -0.17
CA VAL A 52 5.70 -5.41 -0.22
C VAL A 52 6.26 -4.99 1.14
N ASP A 53 7.12 -3.98 1.14
CA ASP A 53 7.31 -3.09 2.29
C ASP A 53 6.27 -1.97 2.21
N LEU A 54 5.35 -1.94 3.16
CA LEU A 54 4.34 -0.89 3.28
C LEU A 54 4.87 0.20 4.22
N VAL A 55 5.02 1.40 3.69
CA VAL A 55 5.61 2.53 4.40
C VAL A 55 4.53 3.56 4.66
N TYR A 56 4.38 3.98 5.92
CA TYR A 56 3.47 5.03 6.31
C TYR A 56 4.22 6.34 6.51
N THR A 57 3.95 7.32 5.65
CA THR A 57 4.60 8.64 5.70
C THR A 57 3.56 9.73 5.91
N CYS A 58 3.93 10.74 6.69
CA CYS A 58 3.08 11.86 7.06
C CYS A 58 3.92 13.14 7.13
N PRO A 59 3.31 14.34 7.24
CA PRO A 59 4.06 15.58 7.31
C PRO A 59 5.08 15.56 8.45
N GLY A 60 6.35 15.85 8.14
CA GLY A 60 7.45 15.85 9.09
C GLY A 60 8.15 14.50 9.30
N THR A 61 7.69 13.41 8.66
CA THR A 61 8.43 12.15 8.61
C THR A 61 9.63 12.30 7.66
N PRO A 62 10.88 12.06 8.12
CA PRO A 62 12.04 12.10 7.24
C PRO A 62 11.95 10.97 6.20
N GLU A 63 12.19 11.32 4.93
CA GLU A 63 12.38 10.34 3.87
C GLU A 63 13.83 9.83 3.88
N PRO A 64 14.06 8.52 3.77
CA PRO A 64 15.38 7.95 3.54
C PRO A 64 16.05 8.54 2.29
N ILE A 65 17.39 8.61 2.33
CA ILE A 65 18.20 9.09 1.20
C ILE A 65 18.21 8.06 0.06
N ASP A 66 18.15 6.77 0.41
CA ASP A 66 18.17 5.64 -0.52
C ASP A 66 16.91 4.78 -0.36
N PRO A 67 16.37 4.19 -1.44
CA PRO A 67 15.15 3.37 -1.39
C PRO A 67 15.20 2.17 -0.45
N GLU A 68 16.38 1.60 -0.23
CA GLU A 68 16.62 0.51 0.72
C GLU A 68 16.35 0.94 2.17
N GLY A 69 16.37 2.25 2.45
CA GLY A 69 15.98 2.78 3.75
C GLY A 69 14.49 2.63 4.05
N TYR A 70 13.66 2.37 3.04
CA TYR A 70 12.24 2.07 3.22
C TYR A 70 11.96 0.61 3.61
N GLY A 71 12.96 -0.27 3.61
CA GLY A 71 12.83 -1.68 3.99
C GLY A 71 13.66 -2.62 3.10
N TYR A 72 13.50 -3.93 3.27
CA TYR A 72 14.35 -4.94 2.61
C TYR A 72 13.76 -5.59 1.35
N ARG A 73 12.47 -5.41 1.06
CA ARG A 73 11.79 -6.02 -0.11
C ARG A 73 11.93 -5.14 -1.35
N ASP A 74 11.97 -5.71 -2.55
CA ASP A 74 12.15 -4.90 -3.76
C ASP A 74 10.98 -3.95 -4.04
N ILE A 75 9.79 -4.26 -3.54
CA ILE A 75 8.57 -3.49 -3.79
C ILE A 75 8.24 -2.67 -2.55
N LYS A 76 8.18 -1.34 -2.70
CA LYS A 76 7.74 -0.39 -1.68
C LYS A 76 6.41 0.22 -2.08
N PHE A 77 5.46 0.16 -1.15
CA PHE A 77 4.21 0.90 -1.23
C PHE A 77 4.27 2.00 -0.18
N ILE A 78 4.51 3.23 -0.61
CA ILE A 78 4.68 4.37 0.28
C ILE A 78 3.36 5.15 0.32
N LEU A 79 2.65 5.06 1.43
CA LEU A 79 1.40 5.76 1.68
C LEU A 79 1.68 7.10 2.36
N ASN A 80 1.64 8.17 1.57
CA ASN A 80 1.76 9.54 2.04
C ASN A 80 0.39 10.09 2.44
N ALA A 81 0.16 10.28 3.74
CA ALA A 81 -1.07 10.87 4.25
C ALA A 81 -0.95 12.39 4.46
N PRO A 82 -2.08 13.14 4.41
CA PRO A 82 -2.08 14.59 4.59
C PRO A 82 -1.93 15.04 6.06
N ALA A 83 -2.07 14.14 7.04
CA ALA A 83 -2.04 14.44 8.46
C ALA A 83 -1.25 13.40 9.26
N THR A 84 -0.71 13.81 10.41
CA THR A 84 0.14 12.97 11.28
C THR A 84 -0.60 11.86 12.04
N ASP A 85 -1.94 11.90 12.03
CA ASP A 85 -2.85 10.97 12.69
C ASP A 85 -3.78 10.27 11.69
N ALA A 86 -3.42 10.30 10.40
CA ALA A 86 -4.30 9.88 9.30
C ALA A 86 -4.54 8.37 9.20
N PHE A 87 -3.76 7.53 9.88
CA PHE A 87 -3.90 6.07 9.83
C PHE A 87 -4.39 5.48 11.17
N PRO A 88 -5.54 5.89 11.74
CA PRO A 88 -6.02 5.29 12.97
C PRO A 88 -6.60 3.88 12.69
N ARG A 89 -6.48 2.98 13.68
CA ARG A 89 -6.91 1.57 13.59
C ARG A 89 -8.36 1.34 13.17
N ASP A 90 -9.23 2.32 13.43
CA ASP A 90 -10.68 2.24 13.30
C ASP A 90 -11.22 3.04 12.12
N GLN A 91 -10.36 3.74 11.35
CA GLN A 91 -10.82 4.39 10.13
C GLN A 91 -11.11 3.37 9.06
N THR A 92 -12.27 3.57 8.42
CA THR A 92 -12.61 2.85 7.21
C THR A 92 -11.84 3.44 6.04
N ARG A 93 -11.81 4.77 5.86
CA ARG A 93 -11.22 5.45 4.69
C ARG A 93 -10.18 6.49 5.08
N THR A 94 -8.96 6.33 4.58
CA THR A 94 -7.92 7.35 4.68
C THR A 94 -7.53 7.84 3.27
N PRO A 95 -7.70 9.14 2.97
CA PRO A 95 -7.12 9.71 1.76
C PRO A 95 -5.59 9.75 1.91
N ALA A 96 -4.88 9.23 0.91
CA ALA A 96 -3.44 9.20 0.84
C ALA A 96 -2.97 9.34 -0.61
N THR A 97 -1.68 9.53 -0.79
CA THR A 97 -1.01 9.37 -2.07
C THR A 97 -0.13 8.14 -1.98
N LEU A 98 -0.42 7.13 -2.80
CA LEU A 98 0.42 5.94 -2.89
C LEU A 98 1.53 6.19 -3.92
N HIS A 99 2.77 6.08 -3.47
CA HIS A 99 3.93 5.96 -4.34
C HIS A 99 4.38 4.50 -4.37
N LEU A 100 4.30 3.90 -5.55
CA LEU A 100 4.81 2.56 -5.81
C LEU A 100 6.23 2.68 -6.31
N LEU A 101 7.15 1.95 -5.68
CA LEU A 101 8.53 1.82 -6.10
C LEU A 101 8.90 0.34 -6.20
N ASN A 102 9.36 -0.10 -7.37
CA ASN A 102 9.87 -1.45 -7.59
C ASN A 102 11.35 -1.36 -7.99
N LEU A 103 12.23 -1.79 -7.07
CA LEU A 103 13.69 -1.73 -7.25
C LEU A 103 14.20 -2.72 -8.30
N HIS A 104 13.45 -3.80 -8.57
CA HIS A 104 13.85 -4.83 -9.54
C HIS A 104 13.55 -4.42 -10.98
N ASP A 105 12.32 -3.98 -11.25
CA ASP A 105 11.85 -3.67 -12.62
C ASP A 105 11.86 -2.16 -12.93
N GLY A 106 12.23 -1.31 -11.97
CA GLY A 106 12.24 0.15 -12.12
C GLY A 106 10.85 0.79 -12.27
N ALA A 107 9.78 0.06 -11.95
CA ALA A 107 8.44 0.61 -11.97
C ALA A 107 8.28 1.63 -10.83
N ASP A 108 7.95 2.87 -11.20
CA ASP A 108 7.77 3.98 -10.28
C ASP A 108 6.57 4.81 -10.74
N PHE A 109 5.54 4.91 -9.89
CA PHE A 109 4.45 5.85 -10.13
C PHE A 109 3.77 6.27 -8.83
N THR A 110 3.12 7.43 -8.91
CA THR A 110 2.36 8.01 -7.80
C THR A 110 0.90 8.17 -8.19
N VAL A 111 -0.01 7.78 -7.31
CA VAL A 111 -1.46 7.85 -7.54
C VAL A 111 -2.21 8.26 -6.26
N PRO A 112 -3.17 9.22 -6.34
CA PRO A 112 -4.04 9.50 -5.21
C PRO A 112 -4.98 8.31 -4.96
N VAL A 113 -5.12 7.95 -3.69
CA VAL A 113 -5.93 6.81 -3.24
C VAL A 113 -6.73 7.16 -2.00
N GLU A 114 -7.92 6.59 -1.86
CA GLU A 114 -8.51 6.34 -0.55
C GLU A 114 -8.26 4.87 -0.22
N VAL A 115 -7.50 4.64 0.86
CA VAL A 115 -7.20 3.29 1.33
C VAL A 115 -8.11 2.93 2.49
N GLY A 116 -8.68 1.73 2.42
CA GLY A 116 -9.25 1.04 3.56
C GLY A 116 -8.64 -0.34 3.63
N TYR A 117 -8.06 -0.69 4.77
CA TYR A 117 -7.38 -1.98 4.97
C TYR A 117 -7.95 -2.70 6.19
N HIS A 118 -7.83 -4.01 6.15
CA HIS A 118 -8.17 -4.90 7.25
C HIS A 118 -7.00 -5.82 7.51
N ILE A 119 -6.55 -5.86 8.75
CA ILE A 119 -5.55 -6.82 9.20
C ILE A 119 -6.31 -8.04 9.68
N SER A 120 -6.17 -9.17 8.98
CA SER A 120 -6.84 -10.42 9.37
C SER A 120 -6.13 -11.09 10.55
N SER A 121 -6.74 -12.13 11.11
CA SER A 121 -6.23 -12.85 12.29
C SER A 121 -4.91 -13.61 12.08
N ASN A 122 -4.43 -13.70 10.83
CA ASN A 122 -3.11 -14.21 10.46
C ASN A 122 -2.11 -13.08 10.15
N SER A 123 -2.46 -11.83 10.48
CA SER A 123 -1.68 -10.62 10.17
C SER A 123 -1.38 -10.41 8.68
N GLU A 124 -2.26 -10.90 7.81
CA GLU A 124 -2.28 -10.53 6.40
C GLU A 124 -3.00 -9.19 6.25
N MET A 125 -2.42 -8.28 5.46
CA MET A 125 -3.06 -7.01 5.18
C MET A 125 -3.94 -7.14 3.94
N ILE A 126 -5.24 -7.07 4.17
CA ILE A 126 -6.24 -7.08 3.11
C ILE A 126 -6.61 -5.64 2.79
N TRP A 127 -6.22 -5.13 1.63
CA TRP A 127 -6.79 -3.89 1.12
C TRP A 127 -8.24 -4.14 0.71
N GLN A 128 -9.16 -3.59 1.49
CA GLN A 128 -10.59 -3.77 1.31
C GLN A 128 -11.07 -3.02 0.07
N TYR A 129 -10.56 -1.80 -0.13
CA TYR A 129 -10.72 -1.03 -1.35
C TYR A 129 -9.51 -0.13 -1.56
N ILE A 130 -9.22 0.09 -2.84
CA ILE A 130 -8.44 1.21 -3.32
C ILE A 130 -9.41 2.03 -4.17
N TYR A 131 -9.73 3.24 -3.74
CA TYR A 131 -10.47 4.16 -4.60
C TYR A 131 -9.52 5.23 -5.11
N CYS A 132 -9.28 5.27 -6.42
CA CYS A 132 -8.59 6.39 -7.04
C CYS A 132 -9.63 7.26 -7.74
N PRO A 133 -9.75 8.55 -7.39
CA PRO A 133 -10.61 9.48 -8.12
C PRO A 133 -10.12 9.74 -9.55
#